data_AF-A0A2P5YAG0-F1
#
_entry.id   AF-A0A2P5YAG0-F1
#
_cell.length_a   1.000
_cell.length_b   1.000
_cell.length_c   1.000
_cell.angle_alpha   90.00
_cell.angle_beta   90.00
_cell.angle_gamma   90.00
#
_symmetry.space_group_name_H-M   'P 1'
#
loop_
_entity.id
_entity.type
_entity.pdbx_description
1 polymer ?
#
loop_
_entity_poly.entity_id
_entity_poly.type
_entity_poly.pdbx_seq_one_letter_code
_entity_poly.pdbx_strand_id
1 'polypeptide(L)'
;MSSGERKTVCVTGASGYIASCLVKQLLLRGYTVKASVRDPAEDRLKLIKANLLEEGSYDFAVEGCEGVFHTASPFYHDVKDPEAELLDPAVKGTLKCLCANSSSIKRVVLTASIAAVTYNGKPRTPDVVDESWFTDLDY
;
A
#
# COMPACT_ATOMS: atom_id res chain seq x y z
N MET A 1 -14.81 26.55 19.15
CA MET A 1 -13.55 25.98 18.62
C MET A 1 -13.87 25.43 17.23
N SER A 2 -13.30 26.00 16.17
CA SER A 2 -13.54 25.53 14.80
C SER A 2 -13.10 24.07 14.71
N SER A 3 -14.05 23.16 14.48
CA SER A 3 -13.79 21.78 14.12
C SER A 3 -13.18 21.80 12.71
N GLY A 4 -11.86 21.97 12.62
CA GLY A 4 -11.15 21.75 11.37
C GLY A 4 -11.52 20.37 10.84
N GLU A 5 -11.96 20.31 9.59
CA GLU A 5 -12.42 19.09 8.94
C GLU A 5 -11.31 18.03 9.05
N ARG A 6 -11.60 16.88 9.67
CA ARG A 6 -10.60 15.81 9.80
C ARG A 6 -10.30 15.27 8.41
N LYS A 7 -9.03 15.35 8.03
CA LYS A 7 -8.55 14.77 6.77
C LYS A 7 -8.80 13.28 6.74
N THR A 8 -9.30 12.80 5.61
CA THR A 8 -9.54 11.37 5.39
C THR A 8 -8.41 10.78 4.54
N VAL A 9 -7.87 9.63 4.94
CA VAL A 9 -6.82 8.91 4.22
C VAL A 9 -7.19 7.45 4.05
N CYS A 10 -6.77 6.86 2.92
CA CYS A 10 -6.90 5.43 2.67
C CYS A 10 -5.61 4.70 3.06
N VAL A 11 -5.73 3.54 3.71
CA VAL A 11 -4.61 2.62 3.92
C VAL A 11 -5.00 1.27 3.35
N THR A 12 -4.31 0.80 2.30
CA THR A 12 -4.59 -0.51 1.71
C THR A 12 -3.88 -1.62 2.47
N GLY A 13 -4.50 -2.79 2.59
CA GLY A 13 -3.88 -3.93 3.27
C GLY A 13 -3.75 -3.75 4.78
N ALA A 14 -4.74 -3.09 5.39
CA ALA A 14 -4.74 -2.66 6.79
C ALA A 14 -4.60 -3.80 7.82
N SER A 15 -4.84 -5.05 7.42
CA SER A 15 -4.59 -6.24 8.23
C SER A 15 -3.10 -6.61 8.34
N GLY A 16 -2.23 -6.03 7.51
CA GLY A 16 -0.80 -6.28 7.52
C GLY A 16 -0.11 -5.67 8.75
N TYR A 17 1.03 -6.23 9.14
CA TYR A 17 1.80 -5.80 10.31
C TYR A 17 2.13 -4.29 10.27
N ILE A 18 2.82 -3.83 9.22
CA ILE A 18 3.18 -2.41 9.04
C ILE A 18 1.93 -1.52 8.93
N ALA A 19 0.94 -1.99 8.16
CA ALA A 19 -0.29 -1.25 7.91
C ALA A 19 -1.08 -0.99 9.19
N SER A 20 -1.20 -1.99 10.07
CA SER A 20 -1.90 -1.85 11.35
C SER A 20 -1.26 -0.81 12.27
N CYS A 21 0.09 -0.77 12.31
CA CYS A 21 0.83 0.26 13.03
C CYS A 21 0.61 1.65 12.42
N LEU A 22 0.62 1.76 11.09
CA LEU A 22 0.35 2.99 10.38
C LEU A 22 -1.06 3.52 10.65
N VAL A 23 -2.08 2.66 10.55
CA VAL A 23 -3.48 3.00 10.87
C VAL A 23 -3.58 3.55 12.29
N LYS A 24 -2.98 2.88 13.28
CA LYS A 24 -2.96 3.36 14.67
C LYS A 24 -2.34 4.76 14.77
N GLN A 25 -1.21 4.99 14.12
CA GLN A 25 -0.51 6.28 14.15
C GLN A 25 -1.30 7.41 13.46
N LEU A 26 -1.99 7.11 12.36
CA LEU A 26 -2.86 8.07 11.67
C LEU A 26 -4.07 8.45 12.53
N LEU A 27 -4.71 7.47 13.16
CA LEU A 27 -5.83 7.71 14.09
C LEU A 27 -5.40 8.55 15.29
N LEU A 28 -4.24 8.26 15.89
CA LEU A 28 -3.69 9.06 17.01
C LEU A 28 -3.39 10.51 16.63
N ARG A 29 -3.09 10.77 15.34
CA ARG A 29 -2.89 12.12 14.80
C ARG A 29 -4.19 12.81 14.37
N GLY A 30 -5.34 12.19 14.59
CA GLY A 30 -6.66 12.77 14.33
C GLY A 30 -7.14 12.64 12.88
N TYR A 31 -6.55 11.76 12.08
CA TYR A 31 -7.06 11.45 10.74
C TYR A 31 -8.27 10.52 10.82
N THR A 32 -9.19 10.66 9.86
CA THR A 32 -10.16 9.60 9.54
C THR A 32 -9.47 8.60 8.62
N VAL A 33 -9.49 7.31 8.96
CA VAL A 33 -8.79 6.28 8.19
C VAL A 33 -9.81 5.34 7.54
N LYS A 34 -9.79 5.30 6.20
CA LYS A 34 -10.43 4.25 5.40
C LYS A 34 -9.45 3.08 5.27
N ALA A 35 -9.61 2.08 6.13
CA ALA A 35 -8.74 0.90 6.17
C ALA A 35 -9.29 -0.19 5.24
N SER A 36 -8.54 -0.54 4.19
CA SER A 36 -8.94 -1.58 3.25
C SER A 36 -8.34 -2.94 3.62
N VAL A 37 -9.15 -4.00 3.54
CA VAL A 37 -8.73 -5.40 3.72
C VAL A 37 -9.36 -6.27 2.64
N ARG A 38 -8.80 -7.46 2.40
CA ARG A 38 -9.33 -8.40 1.42
C ARG A 38 -10.66 -9.00 1.87
N ASP A 39 -10.68 -9.48 3.11
CA ASP A 39 -11.81 -10.21 3.69
C ASP A 39 -12.14 -9.59 5.06
N PRO A 40 -13.05 -8.60 5.12
CA PRO A 40 -13.42 -7.96 6.37
C PRO A 40 -14.21 -8.92 7.26
N ALA A 41 -13.86 -8.99 8.55
CA ALA A 41 -14.67 -9.68 9.54
C ALA A 41 -15.89 -8.83 9.94
N GLU A 42 -17.00 -9.48 10.27
CA GLU A 42 -18.15 -8.80 10.89
C GLU A 42 -17.83 -8.46 12.36
N ASP A 43 -17.19 -7.32 12.57
CA ASP A 43 -16.86 -6.79 13.90
C ASP A 43 -17.23 -5.31 13.98
N ARG A 44 -17.04 -4.72 15.15
CA ARG A 44 -17.25 -3.31 15.47
C ARG A 44 -16.37 -2.37 14.62
N LEU A 45 -15.33 -2.90 13.96
CA LEU A 45 -14.45 -2.15 13.08
C LEU A 45 -14.99 -2.18 11.65
N LYS A 46 -15.41 -1.01 11.15
CA LYS A 46 -15.81 -0.86 9.75
C LYS A 46 -14.57 -0.86 8.86
N LEU A 47 -14.33 -1.99 8.20
CA LEU A 47 -13.28 -2.16 7.21
C LEU A 47 -13.87 -2.12 5.80
N ILE A 48 -13.10 -1.60 4.85
CA ILE A 48 -13.50 -1.54 3.45
C ILE A 48 -12.95 -2.76 2.74
N LYS A 49 -13.81 -3.51 2.06
CA LYS A 49 -13.35 -4.59 1.19
C LYS A 49 -12.62 -3.98 -0.01
N ALA A 50 -11.40 -4.42 -0.27
CA ALA A 50 -10.68 -4.13 -1.50
C ALA A 50 -9.71 -5.26 -1.85
N ASN A 51 -9.67 -5.63 -3.12
CA ASN A 51 -8.84 -6.69 -3.67
C ASN A 51 -7.94 -6.14 -4.77
N LEU A 52 -6.63 -6.40 -4.66
CA LEU A 52 -5.61 -5.98 -5.64
C LEU A 52 -5.94 -6.45 -7.06
N LEU A 53 -6.61 -7.59 -7.20
CA LEU A 53 -6.87 -8.22 -8.50
C LEU A 53 -8.21 -7.78 -9.13
N GLU A 54 -9.08 -7.10 -8.40
CA GLU A 54 -10.39 -6.68 -8.88
C GLU A 54 -10.34 -5.23 -9.39
N GLU A 55 -10.89 -4.99 -10.58
CA GLU A 55 -10.99 -3.65 -11.15
C GLU A 55 -12.00 -2.80 -10.37
N GLY A 56 -11.72 -1.51 -10.19
CA GLY A 56 -12.56 -0.59 -9.39
C GLY A 56 -12.61 -0.88 -7.88
N SER A 57 -11.93 -1.93 -7.40
CA SER A 57 -11.98 -2.37 -6.00
C SER A 57 -11.45 -1.32 -5.01
N TYR A 58 -10.67 -0.35 -5.50
CA TYR A 58 -10.15 0.75 -4.70
C TYR A 58 -11.02 2.01 -4.74
N ASP A 59 -11.94 2.17 -5.68
CA ASP A 59 -12.64 3.44 -5.92
C ASP A 59 -13.37 3.92 -4.66
N PHE A 60 -14.15 3.03 -4.04
CA PHE A 60 -14.84 3.33 -2.78
C PHE A 60 -13.88 3.59 -1.61
N ALA A 61 -12.73 2.90 -1.58
CA ALA A 61 -11.72 3.05 -0.54
C ALA A 61 -11.00 4.41 -0.63
N VAL A 62 -10.84 4.96 -1.84
CA VAL A 62 -10.13 6.22 -2.08
C VAL A 62 -11.05 7.44 -2.28
N GLU A 63 -12.34 7.22 -2.46
CA GLU A 63 -13.33 8.29 -2.58
C GLU A 63 -13.29 9.23 -1.35
N GLY A 64 -13.13 10.52 -1.58
CA GLY A 64 -13.07 11.55 -0.54
C GLY A 64 -11.79 11.52 0.32
N CYS A 65 -10.80 10.68 -0.02
CA CYS A 65 -9.50 10.64 0.64
C CYS A 65 -8.57 11.71 0.05
N GLU A 66 -7.88 12.45 0.92
CA GLU A 66 -6.83 13.38 0.51
C GLU A 66 -5.47 12.69 0.27
N GLY A 67 -5.30 11.47 0.78
CA GLY A 67 -4.10 10.69 0.56
C GLY A 67 -4.31 9.19 0.68
N VAL A 68 -3.41 8.44 0.05
CA VAL A 68 -3.42 6.97 0.04
C VAL A 68 -2.06 6.45 0.50
N PHE A 69 -2.07 5.52 1.43
CA PHE A 69 -0.92 4.70 1.81
C PHE A 69 -1.13 3.30 1.22
N HIS A 70 -0.45 3.01 0.12
CA HIS A 70 -0.53 1.71 -0.53
C HIS A 70 0.47 0.76 0.13
N THR A 71 -0.05 -0.16 0.95
CA THR A 71 0.76 -1.15 1.67
C THR A 71 0.37 -2.60 1.34
N ALA A 72 -0.78 -2.79 0.68
CA ALA A 72 -1.22 -4.09 0.18
C ALA A 72 -0.25 -4.59 -0.90
N SER A 73 0.42 -5.70 -0.62
CA SER A 73 1.27 -6.42 -1.58
C SER A 73 1.30 -7.90 -1.18
N PRO A 74 1.34 -8.85 -2.12
CA PRO A 74 1.55 -10.26 -1.79
C PRO A 74 2.95 -10.44 -1.15
N PHE A 75 3.00 -11.15 -0.03
CA PHE A 75 4.28 -11.51 0.61
C PHE A 75 4.11 -12.79 1.44
N TYR A 76 4.62 -13.90 0.92
CA TYR A 76 4.59 -15.22 1.55
C TYR A 76 5.73 -16.08 0.97
N HIS A 77 6.14 -17.12 1.70
CA HIS A 77 7.33 -17.91 1.37
C HIS A 77 7.08 -19.11 0.45
N ASP A 78 5.89 -19.71 0.52
CA ASP A 78 5.54 -20.90 -0.27
C ASP A 78 4.92 -20.47 -1.61
N VAL A 79 5.77 -20.20 -2.59
CA VAL A 79 5.41 -19.69 -3.92
C VAL A 79 5.84 -20.69 -4.98
N LYS A 80 4.91 -21.11 -5.85
CA LYS A 80 5.18 -22.08 -6.92
C LYS A 80 5.42 -21.39 -8.26
N ASP A 81 4.62 -20.36 -8.52
CA ASP A 81 4.73 -19.50 -9.71
C ASP A 81 4.97 -18.04 -9.27
N PRO A 82 6.23 -17.59 -9.17
CA PRO A 82 6.55 -16.24 -8.72
C PRO A 82 5.92 -15.13 -9.55
N GLU A 83 5.73 -15.36 -10.84
CA GLU A 83 5.13 -14.38 -11.74
C GLU A 83 3.67 -14.19 -11.35
N ALA A 84 2.87 -15.27 -11.37
CA ALA A 84 1.43 -15.20 -11.12
C ALA A 84 1.07 -14.91 -9.66
N GLU A 85 1.89 -15.37 -8.71
CA GLU A 85 1.58 -15.34 -7.27
C GLU A 85 2.14 -14.12 -6.53
N LEU A 86 3.25 -13.54 -7.00
CA LEU A 86 3.91 -12.39 -6.37
C LEU A 86 4.00 -11.17 -7.30
N LEU A 87 4.65 -11.31 -8.46
CA LEU A 87 5.01 -10.17 -9.32
C LEU A 87 3.76 -9.52 -9.93
N ASP A 88 2.93 -10.31 -10.59
CA ASP A 88 1.71 -9.83 -11.23
C ASP A 88 0.76 -9.13 -10.24
N PRO A 89 0.41 -9.73 -9.08
CA PRO A 89 -0.47 -9.06 -8.13
C PRO A 89 0.15 -7.80 -7.52
N ALA A 90 1.47 -7.77 -7.29
CA ALA A 90 2.16 -6.58 -6.77
C ALA A 90 2.14 -5.43 -7.80
N VAL A 91 2.53 -5.70 -9.06
CA VAL A 91 2.58 -4.70 -10.12
C VAL A 91 1.17 -4.23 -10.51
N LYS A 92 0.29 -5.16 -10.88
CA LYS A 92 -1.08 -4.83 -11.32
C LYS A 92 -1.89 -4.20 -10.19
N GLY A 93 -1.73 -4.68 -8.97
CA GLY A 93 -2.40 -4.13 -7.80
C GLY A 93 -1.97 -2.70 -7.48
N THR A 94 -0.66 -2.41 -7.58
CA THR A 94 -0.13 -1.05 -7.44
C THR A 94 -0.71 -0.12 -8.52
N LEU A 95 -0.67 -0.54 -9.79
CA LEU A 95 -1.22 0.24 -10.90
C LEU A 95 -2.72 0.54 -10.73
N LYS A 96 -3.51 -0.46 -10.32
CA LYS A 96 -4.95 -0.27 -10.04
C LYS A 96 -5.20 0.72 -8.91
N CYS A 97 -4.39 0.69 -7.85
CA CYS A 97 -4.50 1.66 -6.77
C CYS A 97 -4.12 3.08 -7.23
N LEU A 98 -3.12 3.23 -8.09
CA LEU A 98 -2.69 4.52 -8.64
C LEU A 98 -3.69 5.08 -9.65
N CYS A 99 -4.35 4.22 -10.40
CA CYS A 99 -5.39 4.59 -11.38
C CYS A 99 -6.78 4.74 -10.75
N ALA A 100 -6.95 4.46 -9.45
CA ALA A 100 -8.23 4.58 -8.77
C ALA A 100 -8.76 6.01 -8.88
N ASN A 101 -10.01 6.15 -9.33
CA ASN A 101 -10.52 7.44 -9.77
C ASN A 101 -10.96 8.29 -8.59
N SER A 102 -10.13 9.24 -8.17
CA SER A 102 -10.50 10.22 -7.14
C SER A 102 -9.72 11.52 -7.32
N SER A 103 -10.44 12.57 -7.71
CA SER A 103 -9.89 13.93 -7.85
C SER A 103 -9.48 14.57 -6.51
N SER A 104 -9.88 13.96 -5.39
CA SER A 104 -9.56 14.45 -4.04
C SER A 104 -8.17 14.04 -3.53
N ILE A 105 -7.55 13.02 -4.14
CA ILE A 105 -6.24 12.53 -3.73
C ILE A 105 -5.16 13.55 -4.09
N LYS A 106 -4.38 13.97 -3.09
CA LYS A 106 -3.24 14.90 -3.25
C LYS A 106 -1.89 14.20 -3.16
N ARG A 107 -1.84 13.01 -2.56
CA ARG A 107 -0.60 12.26 -2.33
C ARG A 107 -0.85 10.78 -2.21
N VAL A 108 0.01 9.99 -2.86
CA VAL A 108 0.12 8.55 -2.66
C VAL A 108 1.48 8.24 -2.06
N VAL A 109 1.53 7.36 -1.07
CA VAL A 109 2.74 6.80 -0.47
C VAL A 109 2.73 5.30 -0.72
N LEU A 110 3.72 4.79 -1.45
CA LEU A 110 3.90 3.37 -1.72
C LEU A 110 4.90 2.78 -0.73
N THR A 111 4.51 1.73 -0.01
CA THR A 111 5.45 0.97 0.82
C THR A 111 6.24 0.00 -0.07
N ALA A 112 7.42 0.44 -0.51
CA ALA A 112 8.40 -0.39 -1.21
C ALA A 112 9.27 -1.19 -0.21
N SER A 113 10.35 -1.78 -0.70
CA SER A 113 11.30 -2.57 0.09
C SER A 113 12.73 -2.31 -0.35
N ILE A 114 13.69 -2.53 0.55
CA ILE A 114 15.12 -2.55 0.24
C ILE A 114 15.47 -3.59 -0.84
N ALA A 115 14.64 -4.61 -1.01
CA ALA A 115 14.77 -5.59 -2.10
C ALA A 115 14.63 -4.96 -3.49
N ALA A 116 13.99 -3.80 -3.62
CA ALA A 116 13.86 -3.10 -4.90
C ALA A 116 15.15 -2.38 -5.34
N VAL A 117 16.15 -2.26 -4.46
CA VAL A 117 17.34 -1.42 -4.71
C VAL A 117 18.68 -2.12 -4.46
N THR A 118 18.70 -3.31 -3.84
CA THR A 118 19.94 -3.92 -3.33
C THR A 118 20.44 -5.18 -4.04
N TYR A 119 19.75 -5.65 -5.08
CA TYR A 119 20.12 -6.84 -5.85
C TYR A 119 20.52 -6.46 -7.27
N ASN A 120 21.70 -5.86 -7.44
CA ASN A 120 22.17 -5.36 -8.75
C ASN A 120 23.66 -5.61 -8.99
N GLY A 121 24.24 -6.58 -8.29
CA GLY A 121 25.65 -6.94 -8.40
C GLY A 121 26.65 -5.89 -7.87
N LYS A 122 26.21 -4.68 -7.48
CA LYS A 122 27.09 -3.66 -6.92
C LYS A 122 27.52 -4.04 -5.50
N PRO A 123 28.80 -3.85 -5.14
CA PRO A 123 29.28 -4.13 -3.78
C PRO A 123 28.62 -3.18 -2.79
N ARG A 124 28.14 -3.69 -1.64
CA ARG A 124 27.50 -2.87 -0.59
C ARG A 124 28.49 -2.12 0.31
N THR A 125 29.78 -2.40 0.13
CA THR A 125 30.89 -1.73 0.81
C THR A 125 32.03 -1.62 -0.19
N PRO A 126 32.61 -0.43 -0.43
CA PRO A 126 32.40 0.83 0.30
C PRO A 126 31.18 1.65 -0.15
N ASP A 127 30.41 1.20 -1.14
CA ASP A 127 29.35 2.01 -1.74
C ASP A 127 28.14 2.18 -0.82
N VAL A 128 27.55 3.38 -0.82
CA VAL A 128 26.32 3.70 -0.08
C VAL A 128 25.12 3.43 -0.99
N VAL A 129 24.16 2.65 -0.51
CA VAL A 129 22.87 2.47 -1.18
C VAL A 129 22.06 3.76 -1.01
N ASP A 130 21.74 4.41 -2.12
CA ASP A 130 20.95 5.64 -2.18
C ASP A 130 19.68 5.48 -3.03
N GLU A 131 18.89 6.54 -3.16
CA GLU A 131 17.60 6.55 -3.87
C GLU A 131 17.72 6.42 -5.40
N SER A 132 18.94 6.39 -5.95
CA SER A 132 19.20 6.15 -7.38
C SER A 132 19.45 4.68 -7.73
N TRP A 133 19.52 3.80 -6.73
CA TRP A 133 19.77 2.38 -6.92
C TRP A 133 18.49 1.62 -7.30
N PHE A 134 18.63 0.65 -8.19
CA PHE A 134 17.58 -0.28 -8.58
C PHE A 134 18.17 -1.69 -8.62
N THR A 135 17.36 -2.67 -8.22
CA THR A 135 17.61 -4.11 -8.42
C THR A 135 17.57 -4.43 -9.91
N ASP A 136 18.47 -5.29 -10.36
CA ASP A 136 18.47 -5.83 -11.72
C ASP A 136 17.44 -6.97 -11.80
N LEU A 137 16.63 -6.99 -12.86
CA LEU A 137 15.55 -7.97 -13.00
C LEU A 137 16.09 -9.37 -13.31
N ASP A 138 17.31 -9.44 -13.84
CA ASP A 138 17.98 -10.69 -14.21
C ASP A 138 18.87 -11.26 -13.07
N TYR A 139 18.84 -10.66 -11.88
CA TYR A 139 19.58 -11.13 -10.69
C TYR A 139 18.90 -12.30 -9.99
#